data_AF-A0A3B8PPQ5-F1
#
_entry.id   AF-A0A3B8PPQ5-F1
#
_cell.length_a   1.000
_cell.length_b   1.000
_cell.length_c   1.000
_cell.angle_alpha   90.00
_cell.angle_beta   90.00
_cell.angle_gamma   90.00
#
_symmetry.space_group_name_H-M   'P 1'
#
loop_
_entity.id
_entity.type
_entity.pdbx_description
1 polymer ?
#
loop_
_entity_poly.entity_id
_entity_poly.type
_entity_poly.pdbx_seq_one_letter_code
_entity_poly.pdbx_strand_id
1 'polypeptide(L)'
;MANQKRLSAEQLFWSTLIATGEIDRVKKANDATLEQVVARTEPLVELQKQFLKTFSNPPKEPEVDFAPTVKGALYLMHDQAVLDLVKPRPGNLVTKLAAEPDAGKLSEVLFLAVVSRGPTTADVQVVAKLLENKTGAARIEAIGQLAWALLASTEFCLNH
;
A
#
# COMPACT_ATOMS: atom_id res chain seq x y z
N MET A 1 16.74 8.82 18.84
CA MET A 1 16.42 8.69 17.40
C MET A 1 15.89 7.28 17.20
N ALA A 2 14.68 7.12 16.68
CA ALA A 2 14.16 5.79 16.36
C ALA A 2 15.08 5.15 15.31
N ASN A 3 15.46 3.89 15.52
CA ASN A 3 16.32 3.15 14.60
C ASN A 3 15.47 2.70 13.40
N GLN A 4 15.22 3.62 12.46
CA GLN A 4 14.47 3.36 11.24
C GLN A 4 15.22 2.31 10.40
N LYS A 5 14.62 1.13 10.30
CA LYS A 5 15.09 0.02 9.48
C LYS A 5 14.13 -0.18 8.32
N ARG A 6 14.67 -0.65 7.21
CA ARG A 6 13.86 -1.02 6.07
C ARG A 6 13.08 -2.31 6.36
N LEU A 7 11.91 -2.43 5.74
CA LEU A 7 11.09 -3.64 5.80
C LEU A 7 11.74 -4.76 4.98
N SER A 8 11.67 -6.00 5.50
CA SER A 8 11.97 -7.21 4.72
C SER A 8 10.99 -7.37 3.56
N ALA A 9 11.30 -8.24 2.58
CA ALA A 9 10.39 -8.50 1.47
C ALA A 9 9.00 -8.98 1.94
N GLU A 10 8.99 -9.81 2.98
CA GLU A 10 7.77 -10.34 3.59
C GLU A 10 7.00 -9.26 4.37
N GLN A 11 7.71 -8.44 5.15
CA GLN A 11 7.08 -7.30 5.84
C GLN A 11 6.49 -6.29 4.85
N LEU A 12 7.15 -6.04 3.73
CA LEU A 12 6.66 -5.16 2.67
C LEU A 12 5.36 -5.71 2.05
N PHE A 13 5.32 -7.02 1.77
CA PHE A 13 4.10 -7.68 1.30
C PHE A 13 2.93 -7.51 2.28
N TRP A 14 3.14 -7.86 3.55
CA TRP A 14 2.11 -7.76 4.59
C TRP A 14 1.62 -6.32 4.77
N SER A 15 2.56 -5.37 4.84
CA SER A 15 2.25 -3.95 4.96
C SER A 15 1.43 -3.45 3.78
N THR A 16 1.74 -3.91 2.57
CA THR A 16 1.00 -3.54 1.35
C THR A 16 -0.46 -4.02 1.41
N LEU A 17 -0.70 -5.28 1.82
CA LEU A 17 -2.06 -5.81 1.91
C LEU A 17 -2.89 -5.16 3.03
N ILE A 18 -2.25 -4.79 4.14
CA ILE A 18 -2.89 -4.10 5.25
C ILE A 18 -3.22 -2.65 4.86
N ALA A 19 -2.24 -1.90 4.35
CA ALA A 19 -2.39 -0.51 3.96
C ALA A 19 -3.49 -0.30 2.90
N THR A 20 -3.57 -1.21 1.93
CA THR A 20 -4.59 -1.15 0.87
C THR A 20 -5.98 -1.60 1.34
N GLY A 21 -6.09 -2.18 2.54
CA GLY A 21 -7.32 -2.79 3.05
C GLY A 21 -7.70 -4.08 2.32
N GLU A 22 -6.76 -4.71 1.60
CA GLU A 22 -7.00 -5.95 0.87
C GLU A 22 -7.29 -7.10 1.83
N ILE A 23 -6.56 -7.18 2.94
CA ILE A 23 -6.82 -8.14 4.02
C ILE A 23 -8.26 -8.01 4.51
N ASP A 24 -8.67 -6.82 4.93
CA ASP A 24 -10.02 -6.58 5.47
C ASP A 24 -11.11 -6.97 4.47
N ARG A 25 -10.87 -6.74 3.18
CA ARG A 25 -11.83 -7.09 2.13
C ARG A 25 -12.01 -8.59 1.98
N VAL A 26 -10.94 -9.37 2.02
CA VAL A 26 -10.99 -10.81 1.73
C VAL A 26 -11.10 -11.68 2.99
N LYS A 27 -10.89 -11.09 4.17
CA LYS A 27 -11.02 -11.75 5.47
C LYS A 27 -12.45 -12.24 5.69
N LYS A 28 -12.58 -13.48 6.13
CA LYS A 28 -13.85 -14.10 6.53
C LYS A 28 -13.91 -14.27 8.04
N ALA A 29 -15.12 -14.46 8.57
CA ALA A 29 -15.34 -14.59 10.01
C ALA A 29 -14.61 -15.78 10.65
N ASN A 30 -14.29 -16.82 9.86
CA ASN A 30 -13.57 -18.01 10.31
C ASN A 30 -12.04 -17.91 10.18
N ASP A 31 -11.50 -16.78 9.70
CA ASP A 31 -10.06 -16.57 9.66
C ASP A 31 -9.53 -16.08 11.01
N ALA A 32 -8.65 -16.89 11.61
CA ALA A 32 -8.00 -16.55 12.86
C ALA A 32 -6.71 -15.73 12.66
N THR A 33 -6.06 -15.85 11.50
CA THR A 33 -4.74 -15.26 11.21
C THR A 33 -4.66 -14.64 9.81
N LEU A 34 -3.70 -13.75 9.57
CA LEU A 34 -3.49 -13.11 8.26
C LEU A 34 -3.01 -14.11 7.21
N GLU A 35 -2.20 -15.08 7.65
CA GLU A 35 -1.65 -16.16 6.86
C GLU A 35 -2.76 -17.05 6.31
N GLN A 36 -3.80 -17.34 7.10
CA GLN A 36 -4.98 -18.07 6.63
C GLN A 36 -5.77 -17.29 5.57
N VAL A 37 -5.89 -15.97 5.71
CA VAL A 37 -6.55 -15.11 4.72
C VAL A 37 -5.84 -15.19 3.37
N VAL A 38 -4.51 -15.07 3.38
CA VAL A 38 -3.67 -15.15 2.17
C VAL A 38 -3.69 -16.56 1.59
N ALA A 39 -3.45 -17.59 2.40
CA ALA A 39 -3.36 -18.99 1.94
C ALA A 39 -4.64 -19.51 1.29
N ARG A 40 -5.82 -18.99 1.65
CA ARG A 40 -7.09 -19.34 0.99
C ARG A 40 -7.25 -18.69 -0.38
N THR A 41 -6.57 -17.57 -0.61
CA THR A 41 -6.82 -16.71 -1.77
C THR A 41 -5.70 -16.89 -2.78
N GLU A 42 -5.92 -17.75 -3.79
CA GLU A 42 -4.91 -18.07 -4.82
C GLU A 42 -4.20 -16.82 -5.40
N PRO A 43 -4.90 -15.71 -5.75
CA PRO A 43 -4.23 -14.50 -6.20
C PRO A 43 -3.27 -13.88 -5.17
N LEU A 44 -3.60 -13.93 -3.87
CA LEU A 44 -2.73 -13.38 -2.82
C LEU A 44 -1.52 -14.29 -2.55
N VAL A 45 -1.68 -15.60 -2.69
CA VAL A 45 -0.55 -16.55 -2.63
C VAL A 45 0.43 -16.27 -3.77
N GLU A 46 -0.07 -16.07 -4.99
CA GLU A 46 0.80 -15.76 -6.13
C GLU A 46 1.45 -14.39 -5.98
N LEU A 47 0.69 -13.38 -5.53
CA LEU A 47 1.23 -12.06 -5.22
C LEU A 47 2.36 -12.12 -4.18
N GLN A 48 2.20 -12.91 -3.11
CA GLN A 48 3.24 -13.12 -2.10
C GLN A 48 4.51 -13.69 -2.73
N LYS A 49 4.40 -14.75 -3.55
CA LYS A 49 5.55 -15.35 -4.24
C LYS A 49 6.28 -14.33 -5.11
N GLN A 50 5.54 -13.51 -5.87
CA GLN A 50 6.14 -12.48 -6.73
C GLN A 50 6.82 -11.36 -5.92
N PHE A 51 6.24 -10.94 -4.80
CA PHE A 51 6.87 -9.99 -3.87
C PHE A 51 8.18 -10.54 -3.33
N LEU A 52 8.18 -11.75 -2.75
CA LEU A 52 9.39 -12.37 -2.21
C LEU A 52 10.46 -12.53 -3.30
N LYS A 53 10.09 -13.03 -4.48
CA LYS A 53 11.01 -13.15 -5.63
C LYS A 53 11.57 -11.80 -6.09
N THR A 54 10.81 -10.72 -5.91
CA THR A 54 11.20 -9.39 -6.40
C THR A 54 12.10 -8.66 -5.41
N PHE A 55 11.77 -8.73 -4.12
CA PHE A 55 12.35 -7.90 -3.09
C PHE A 55 13.32 -8.61 -2.15
N SER A 56 13.35 -9.95 -2.13
CA SER A 56 14.32 -10.67 -1.30
C SER A 56 15.74 -10.52 -1.82
N ASN A 57 16.68 -10.49 -0.87
CA ASN A 57 18.10 -10.52 -1.17
C ASN A 57 18.53 -11.88 -1.75
N PRO A 58 19.69 -11.96 -2.43
CA PRO A 58 20.27 -13.22 -2.85
C PRO A 58 20.40 -14.24 -1.69
N PRO A 59 20.35 -15.56 -1.98
CA PRO A 59 20.53 -16.57 -0.95
C PRO A 59 21.82 -16.37 -0.15
N LYS A 60 21.73 -16.50 1.18
CA LYS A 60 22.82 -16.33 2.17
C LYS A 60 23.22 -14.88 2.47
N GLU A 61 22.55 -13.89 1.89
CA GLU A 61 22.69 -12.50 2.31
C GLU A 61 21.57 -12.17 3.31
N PRO A 62 21.90 -11.66 4.51
CA PRO A 62 20.87 -11.23 5.45
C PRO A 62 20.11 -10.02 4.89
N GLU A 63 18.78 -10.00 5.05
CA GLU A 63 17.92 -8.83 4.75
C GLU A 63 18.05 -7.76 5.86
N VAL A 64 19.28 -7.40 6.22
CA VAL A 64 19.56 -6.32 7.18
C VAL A 64 19.48 -4.95 6.53
N ASP A 65 19.85 -4.87 5.25
CA ASP A 65 19.75 -3.68 4.41
C ASP A 65 18.85 -3.97 3.21
N PHE A 66 17.81 -3.16 3.01
CA PHE A 66 17.03 -3.18 1.78
C PHE A 66 17.66 -2.21 0.78
N ALA A 67 18.12 -2.73 -0.36
CA ALA A 67 18.59 -1.94 -1.48
C ALA A 67 17.43 -1.73 -2.47
N PRO A 68 16.93 -0.49 -2.67
CA PRO A 68 15.97 -0.22 -3.74
C PRO A 68 16.55 -0.68 -5.07
N THR A 69 15.81 -1.53 -5.79
CA THR A 69 16.24 -2.03 -7.10
C THR A 69 15.36 -1.46 -8.20
N VAL A 70 15.95 -1.27 -9.38
CA VAL A 70 15.18 -0.91 -10.59
C VAL A 70 14.09 -1.95 -10.85
N LYS A 71 14.39 -3.24 -10.60
CA LYS A 71 13.43 -4.34 -10.70
C LYS A 71 12.22 -4.13 -9.77
N GLY A 72 12.47 -3.80 -8.49
CA GLY A 72 11.41 -3.53 -7.51
C GLY A 72 10.56 -2.31 -7.88
N ALA A 73 11.19 -1.23 -8.35
CA ALA A 73 10.48 -0.04 -8.83
C ALA A 73 9.58 -0.37 -10.03
N LEU A 74 10.13 -1.04 -11.06
CA LEU A 74 9.35 -1.45 -12.24
C LEU A 74 8.20 -2.40 -11.89
N TYR A 75 8.43 -3.31 -10.93
CA TYR A 75 7.38 -4.19 -10.42
C TYR A 75 6.21 -3.40 -9.82
N LEU A 76 6.48 -2.45 -8.90
CA LEU A 76 5.42 -1.62 -8.30
C LEU A 76 4.71 -0.72 -9.31
N MET A 77 5.38 -0.33 -10.39
CA MET A 77 4.83 0.55 -11.43
C MET A 77 3.96 -0.19 -12.46
N HIS A 78 4.21 -1.48 -12.69
CA HIS A 78 3.65 -2.17 -13.86
C HIS A 78 2.97 -3.52 -13.56
N ASP A 79 3.18 -4.11 -12.39
CA ASP A 79 2.53 -5.36 -12.05
C ASP A 79 1.02 -5.16 -11.82
N GLN A 80 0.20 -5.89 -12.58
CA GLN A 80 -1.24 -5.68 -12.56
C GLN A 80 -1.86 -6.08 -11.21
N ALA A 81 -1.32 -7.09 -10.52
CA ALA A 81 -1.84 -7.51 -9.23
C ALA A 81 -1.56 -6.45 -8.15
N VAL A 82 -0.41 -5.78 -8.20
CA VAL A 82 -0.11 -4.61 -7.36
C VAL A 82 -1.05 -3.44 -7.68
N LEU A 83 -1.19 -3.09 -8.97
CA LEU A 83 -2.05 -1.99 -9.40
C LEU A 83 -3.53 -2.24 -9.08
N ASP A 84 -3.97 -3.49 -9.05
CA ASP A 84 -5.34 -3.84 -8.67
C ASP A 84 -5.61 -3.54 -7.19
N LEU A 85 -4.62 -3.61 -6.29
CA LEU A 85 -4.79 -3.30 -4.86
C LEU A 85 -5.31 -1.88 -4.62
N VAL A 86 -4.95 -0.94 -5.50
CA VAL A 86 -5.36 0.47 -5.45
C VAL A 86 -6.53 0.80 -6.39
N LYS A 87 -7.15 -0.19 -7.03
CA LYS A 87 -8.42 0.01 -7.72
C LYS A 87 -9.56 0.06 -6.71
N PRO A 88 -10.64 0.84 -6.95
CA PRO A 88 -11.79 0.87 -6.05
C PRO A 88 -12.45 -0.51 -6.00
N ARG A 89 -12.44 -1.14 -4.82
CA ARG A 89 -13.09 -2.42 -4.55
C ARG A 89 -13.83 -2.33 -3.20
N PRO A 90 -15.04 -2.87 -3.06
CA PRO A 90 -15.84 -2.68 -1.84
C PRO A 90 -15.03 -3.00 -0.58
N GLY A 91 -14.96 -2.05 0.37
CA GLY A 91 -14.28 -2.24 1.65
C GLY A 91 -12.78 -1.98 1.66
N ASN A 92 -12.14 -1.73 0.52
CA ASN A 92 -10.72 -1.37 0.47
C ASN A 92 -10.46 0.12 0.77
N LEU A 93 -9.20 0.49 0.97
CA LEU A 93 -8.81 1.86 1.32
C LEU A 93 -9.38 2.91 0.35
N VAL A 94 -9.30 2.65 -0.96
CA VAL A 94 -9.73 3.61 -1.98
C VAL A 94 -11.22 3.90 -1.90
N THR A 95 -12.06 2.90 -1.65
CA THR A 95 -13.51 3.13 -1.45
C THR A 95 -13.81 3.86 -0.14
N LYS A 96 -13.05 3.62 0.93
CA LYS A 96 -13.16 4.37 2.19
C LYS A 96 -12.81 5.86 1.97
N LEU A 97 -11.70 6.15 1.29
CA LEU A 97 -11.25 7.51 0.97
C LEU A 97 -12.18 8.22 -0.02
N ALA A 98 -12.76 7.50 -0.97
CA ALA A 98 -13.72 8.06 -1.92
C ALA A 98 -15.01 8.57 -1.27
N ALA A 99 -15.37 8.00 -0.11
CA ALA A 99 -16.53 8.43 0.68
C ALA A 99 -16.27 9.68 1.53
N GLU A 100 -15.01 10.12 1.68
CA GLU A 100 -14.65 11.31 2.44
C GLU A 100 -14.52 12.53 1.51
N PRO A 101 -15.46 13.51 1.57
CA PRO A 101 -15.39 14.71 0.75
C PRO A 101 -14.30 15.69 1.21
N ASP A 102 -13.96 15.72 2.51
CA ASP A 102 -12.97 16.66 3.06
C ASP A 102 -11.54 16.20 2.75
N ALA A 103 -10.77 17.05 2.07
CA ALA A 103 -9.40 16.71 1.67
C ALA A 103 -8.45 16.56 2.87
N GLY A 104 -8.71 17.25 3.99
CA GLY A 104 -7.93 17.14 5.22
C GLY A 104 -8.10 15.76 5.86
N LYS A 105 -9.34 15.37 6.13
CA LYS A 105 -9.68 14.04 6.66
C LYS A 105 -9.28 12.91 5.73
N LEU A 106 -9.46 13.09 4.42
CA LEU A 106 -8.99 12.12 3.43
C LEU A 106 -7.48 11.93 3.54
N SER A 107 -6.72 13.02 3.67
CA SER A 107 -5.27 12.97 3.84
C SER A 107 -4.89 12.29 5.16
N GLU A 108 -5.59 12.58 6.26
CA GLU A 108 -5.35 11.92 7.54
C GLU A 108 -5.49 10.40 7.43
N VAL A 109 -6.60 9.93 6.87
CA VAL A 109 -6.85 8.50 6.69
C VAL A 109 -5.82 7.87 5.74
N LEU A 110 -5.51 8.53 4.63
CA LEU A 110 -4.55 8.03 3.64
C LEU A 110 -3.14 7.86 4.25
N PHE A 111 -2.63 8.88 4.91
CA PHE A 111 -1.26 8.87 5.44
C PHE A 111 -1.13 7.93 6.64
N LEU A 112 -2.15 7.87 7.52
CA LEU A 112 -2.17 6.91 8.62
C LEU A 112 -2.23 5.47 8.11
N ALA A 113 -3.04 5.20 7.09
CA ALA A 113 -3.18 3.85 6.54
C ALA A 113 -1.93 3.37 5.81
N VAL A 114 -1.26 4.24 5.05
CA VAL A 114 -0.14 3.84 4.19
C VAL A 114 1.21 4.02 4.88
N VAL A 115 1.50 5.19 5.45
CA VAL A 115 2.83 5.52 6.00
C VAL A 115 2.84 5.69 7.52
N SER A 116 1.76 5.28 8.21
CA SER A 116 1.67 5.21 9.67
C SER A 116 2.00 6.51 10.43
N ARG A 117 1.79 7.67 9.79
CA ARG A 117 1.90 8.99 10.42
C ARG A 117 0.79 9.92 9.94
N GLY A 118 0.61 11.03 10.66
CA GLY A 118 -0.25 12.11 10.18
C GLY A 118 0.33 12.82 8.95
N PRO A 119 -0.51 13.38 8.07
CA PRO A 119 -0.06 14.25 6.99
C PRO A 119 0.48 15.56 7.57
N THR A 120 1.49 16.11 6.93
CA THR A 120 1.92 17.50 7.15
C THR A 120 0.97 18.47 6.45
N THR A 121 1.09 19.78 6.76
CA THR A 121 0.33 20.81 6.02
C THR A 121 0.62 20.78 4.51
N ALA A 122 1.87 20.49 4.12
CA ALA A 122 2.26 20.38 2.72
C ALA A 122 1.62 19.15 2.04
N ASP A 123 1.55 18.01 2.74
CA ASP A 123 0.88 16.81 2.26
C ASP A 123 -0.60 17.09 1.94
N VAL A 124 -1.32 17.72 2.87
CA VAL A 124 -2.73 18.09 2.68
C VAL A 124 -2.92 19.02 1.49
N GLN A 125 -2.02 19.99 1.30
CA GLN A 125 -2.08 20.90 0.15
C GLN A 125 -1.88 20.17 -1.19
N VAL A 126 -0.94 19.22 -1.26
CA VAL A 126 -0.71 18.40 -2.46
C VAL A 126 -1.94 17.55 -2.77
N VAL A 127 -2.52 16.89 -1.77
CA VAL A 127 -3.73 16.07 -1.93
C VAL A 127 -4.92 16.94 -2.38
N ALA A 128 -5.16 18.06 -1.71
CA ALA A 128 -6.25 18.97 -2.05
C ALA A 128 -6.12 19.50 -3.49
N LYS A 129 -4.92 19.93 -3.89
CA LYS A 129 -4.63 20.40 -5.24
C LYS A 129 -4.81 19.29 -6.28
N LEU A 130 -4.39 18.06 -5.98
CA LEU A 130 -4.57 16.94 -6.91
C LEU A 130 -6.05 16.59 -7.08
N LEU A 131 -6.86 16.69 -6.02
CA LEU A 131 -8.29 16.37 -6.09
C LEU A 131 -9.16 17.53 -6.57
N GLU A 132 -8.59 18.74 -6.68
CA GLU A 132 -9.28 19.94 -7.13
C GLU A 132 -10.00 19.71 -8.47
N ASN A 133 -11.26 20.10 -8.54
CA ASN A 133 -12.16 19.95 -9.69
C ASN A 133 -12.38 18.50 -10.19
N LYS A 134 -11.89 17.47 -9.48
CA LYS A 134 -12.15 16.07 -9.82
C LYS A 134 -13.43 15.58 -9.13
N THR A 135 -14.31 14.96 -9.91
CA THR A 135 -15.55 14.35 -9.43
C THR A 135 -15.72 12.94 -9.98
N GLY A 136 -16.63 12.17 -9.38
CA GLY A 136 -16.97 10.82 -9.83
C GLY A 136 -15.74 9.92 -10.04
N ALA A 137 -15.67 9.27 -11.20
CA ALA A 137 -14.61 8.33 -11.55
C ALA A 137 -13.21 8.98 -11.52
N ALA A 138 -13.07 10.22 -12.01
CA ALA A 138 -11.78 10.91 -12.04
C ALA A 138 -11.22 11.18 -10.63
N ARG A 139 -12.10 11.47 -9.66
CA ARG A 139 -11.70 11.63 -8.26
C ARG A 139 -11.22 10.30 -7.67
N ILE A 140 -11.96 9.23 -7.91
CA ILE A 140 -11.64 7.88 -7.40
C ILE A 140 -10.31 7.39 -7.98
N GLU A 141 -10.07 7.61 -9.28
CA GLU A 141 -8.80 7.29 -9.93
C GLU A 141 -7.64 8.06 -9.29
N ALA A 142 -7.80 9.37 -9.07
CA ALA A 142 -6.77 10.18 -8.42
C ALA A 142 -6.46 9.72 -6.98
N ILE A 143 -7.45 9.26 -6.22
CA ILE A 143 -7.24 8.65 -4.89
C ILE A 143 -6.43 7.37 -5.00
N GLY A 144 -6.76 6.49 -5.96
CA GLY A 144 -5.99 5.27 -6.22
C GLY A 144 -4.54 5.58 -6.56
N GLN A 145 -4.30 6.61 -7.37
CA GLN A 145 -2.95 7.10 -7.71
C GLN A 145 -2.21 7.67 -6.50
N LEU A 146 -2.88 8.38 -5.59
CA LEU A 146 -2.27 8.85 -4.33
C LEU A 146 -1.85 7.68 -3.43
N ALA A 147 -2.73 6.70 -3.25
CA ALA A 147 -2.43 5.50 -2.49
C ALA A 147 -1.24 4.74 -3.09
N TRP A 148 -1.23 4.57 -4.41
CA TRP A 148 -0.11 3.96 -5.12
C TRP A 148 1.19 4.76 -4.99
N ALA A 149 1.14 6.08 -5.12
CA ALA A 149 2.32 6.94 -5.01
C ALA A 149 2.97 6.83 -3.62
N LEU A 150 2.16 6.73 -2.56
CA LEU A 150 2.66 6.49 -1.21
C LEU A 150 3.21 5.07 -1.05
N LEU A 151 2.53 4.04 -1.55
CA LEU A 151 3.01 2.65 -1.52
C LEU A 151 4.35 2.46 -2.27
N ALA A 152 4.54 3.18 -3.37
CA ALA A 152 5.76 3.17 -4.17
C ALA A 152 6.86 4.11 -3.63
N SER A 153 6.58 4.85 -2.55
CA SER A 153 7.53 5.79 -1.97
C SER A 153 8.61 5.08 -1.14
N THR A 154 9.75 5.76 -0.96
CA THR A 154 10.81 5.26 -0.07
C THR A 154 10.38 5.27 1.40
N GLU A 155 9.40 6.08 1.78
CA GLU A 155 8.89 6.19 3.13
C GLU A 155 8.09 4.95 3.54
N PHE A 156 7.34 4.35 2.61
CA PHE A 156 6.57 3.13 2.86
C PHE A 156 7.46 1.92 3.18
N CYS A 157 8.66 1.88 2.60
CA CYS A 157 9.62 0.81 2.83
C CYS A 157 10.35 0.90 4.19
N LEU A 158 10.06 1.90 5.04
CA LEU A 158 10.66 2.08 6.35
C LEU A 158 9.70 1.64 7.45
N ASN A 159 10.25 1.08 8.53
CA ASN A 159 9.47 0.93 9.76
C ASN A 159 9.29 2.30 10.44
N HIS A 160 8.09 2.55 10.95
CA HIS A 160 7.71 3.75 11.71
C HIS A 160 7.39 3.38 13.15
#